data_AF-A0A6B3CUT2-F1
#
_entry.id   AF-A0A6B3CUT2-F1
#
_cell.length_a   1.000
_cell.length_b   1.000
_cell.length_c   1.000
_cell.angle_alpha   90.00
_cell.angle_beta   90.00
_cell.angle_gamma   90.00
#
_symmetry.space_group_name_H-M   'P 1'
#
loop_
_entity.id
_entity.type
_entity.pdbx_description
1 polymer ?
#
loop_
_entity_poly.entity_id
_entity_poly.type
_entity_poly.pdbx_seq_one_letter_code
_entity_poly.pdbx_strand_id
1 'polypeptide(L)'
;AASRPAVFRRPALTGISTTGPVRDALLRRNPFLMSRPRRWLAASLIVMVVAGSGILVRGLNYGIEFTGGRLIEYSTATQVDPERARDALADAGFPRAVVQSSGEGDLTVRTEELTDTEAATVTKTVAGLGGETEKVRDELIGPSLGEELRRNALIALGLALGAQLLYLAARFRLLFGTAAVSALAHDVVILVGVFAWLGKPIDGVFLA
;
A
#
# COMPACT_ATOMS: atom_id res chain seq x y z
N ALA A 1 11.81 -11.76 36.23
CA ALA A 1 11.77 -12.77 35.14
C ALA A 1 13.16 -13.33 34.74
N ALA A 2 14.22 -13.14 35.54
CA ALA A 2 15.58 -13.56 35.18
C ALA A 2 16.21 -14.44 36.29
N SER A 3 15.89 -15.74 36.26
CA SER A 3 16.62 -16.77 37.02
C SER A 3 16.15 -18.17 36.60
N ARG A 4 16.05 -18.45 35.30
CA ARG A 4 15.83 -19.82 34.83
C ARG A 4 17.19 -20.52 34.69
N PRO A 5 17.58 -21.42 35.60
CA PRO A 5 18.91 -22.06 35.57
C PRO A 5 19.17 -22.86 34.29
N ALA A 6 18.11 -23.27 33.58
CA ALA A 6 18.21 -23.91 32.27
C ALA A 6 18.90 -23.04 31.20
N VAL A 7 18.76 -21.71 31.28
CA VAL A 7 19.33 -20.76 30.31
C VAL A 7 20.86 -20.66 30.45
N PHE A 8 21.38 -20.88 31.66
CA PHE A 8 22.82 -20.87 31.95
C PHE A 8 23.50 -22.23 31.77
N ARG A 9 22.74 -23.33 31.66
CA ARG A 9 23.31 -24.68 31.47
C ARG A 9 23.94 -24.88 30.09
N ARG A 10 23.50 -24.15 29.06
CA ARG A 10 24.02 -24.24 27.68
C ARG A 10 24.17 -22.86 27.04
N PRO A 11 25.15 -22.05 27.49
CA PRO A 11 25.23 -20.63 27.15
C PRO A 11 25.60 -20.35 25.68
N ALA A 12 26.11 -21.35 24.96
CA ALA A 12 26.38 -21.29 23.52
C ALA A 12 25.10 -21.45 22.68
N LEU A 13 24.12 -22.23 23.14
CA LEU A 13 22.85 -22.41 22.45
C LEU A 13 21.86 -21.27 22.72
N THR A 14 22.00 -20.61 23.88
CA THR A 14 21.15 -19.45 24.23
C THR A 14 21.67 -18.14 23.64
N GLY A 15 22.83 -18.13 22.98
CA GLY A 15 23.42 -16.94 22.36
C GLY A 15 23.90 -15.89 23.36
N ILE A 16 23.96 -16.21 24.65
CA ILE A 16 24.34 -15.28 25.73
C ILE A 16 25.87 -15.17 25.85
N SER A 17 26.61 -16.24 25.53
CA SER A 17 28.08 -16.27 25.63
C SER A 17 28.82 -16.12 24.30
N THR A 18 28.14 -16.27 23.17
CA THR A 18 28.76 -16.24 21.85
C THR A 18 28.03 -15.28 20.94
N THR A 19 28.75 -14.36 20.31
CA THR A 19 28.26 -13.58 19.18
C THR A 19 27.97 -14.54 18.03
N GLY A 20 26.71 -14.67 17.62
CA GLY A 20 26.33 -15.58 16.52
C GLY A 20 27.13 -15.28 15.23
N PRO A 21 27.21 -16.23 14.29
CA PRO A 21 28.10 -16.16 13.13
C PRO A 21 27.90 -14.89 12.29
N VAL A 22 26.68 -14.35 12.24
CA VAL A 22 26.33 -13.10 11.55
C VAL A 22 26.97 -11.89 12.22
N ARG A 23 26.86 -11.77 13.55
CA ARG A 23 27.45 -10.65 14.31
C ARG A 23 28.97 -10.69 14.22
N ASP A 24 29.54 -11.89 14.30
CA ASP A 24 30.97 -12.12 14.13
C ASP A 24 31.47 -11.72 12.74
N ALA A 25 30.73 -12.07 11.69
CA ALA A 25 31.04 -11.64 10.33
C ALA A 25 30.96 -10.13 10.15
N LEU A 26 29.94 -9.47 10.74
CA LEU A 26 29.78 -8.01 10.68
C LEU A 26 30.88 -7.28 11.45
N LEU A 27 31.27 -7.77 12.63
CA LEU A 27 32.36 -7.19 13.43
C LEU A 27 33.73 -7.36 12.74
N ARG A 28 33.99 -8.51 12.12
CA ARG A 28 35.22 -8.74 11.33
C ARG A 28 35.30 -7.86 10.09
N ARG A 29 34.17 -7.68 9.39
CA ARG A 29 34.11 -6.91 8.13
C ARG A 29 33.98 -5.40 8.36
N ASN A 30 33.51 -4.99 9.54
CA ASN A 30 33.27 -3.62 10.00
C ASN A 30 32.86 -2.66 8.87
N PRO A 31 31.68 -2.86 8.25
CA PRO A 31 31.26 -2.03 7.14
C PRO A 31 30.97 -0.60 7.63
N PHE A 32 31.90 0.32 7.38
CA PHE A 32 31.71 1.75 7.62
C PHE A 32 30.79 2.37 6.57
N LEU A 33 29.50 2.03 6.59
CA LEU A 33 28.47 2.54 5.68
C LEU A 33 28.41 4.09 5.70
N MET A 34 28.68 4.69 6.86
CA MET A 34 28.68 6.14 7.07
C MET A 34 30.00 6.83 6.70
N SER A 35 30.97 6.13 6.10
CA SER A 35 32.25 6.73 5.68
C SER A 35 32.09 7.77 4.56
N ARG A 36 31.01 7.70 3.78
CA ARG A 36 30.77 8.59 2.63
C ARG A 36 29.31 9.10 2.60
N PRO A 37 28.89 9.92 3.57
CA PRO A 37 27.49 10.32 3.72
C PRO A 37 26.97 11.09 2.49
N ARG A 38 27.82 11.91 1.87
CA ARG A 38 27.46 12.68 0.66
C ARG A 38 27.06 11.80 -0.53
N ARG A 39 27.66 10.61 -0.68
CA ARG A 39 27.33 9.70 -1.78
C ARG A 39 25.94 9.09 -1.58
N TRP A 40 25.61 8.73 -0.35
CA TRP A 40 24.28 8.23 0.00
C TRP A 40 23.20 9.28 -0.18
N LEU A 41 23.45 10.52 0.28
CA LEU A 41 22.52 11.64 0.07
C LEU A 41 22.30 11.93 -1.42
N ALA A 42 23.37 11.91 -2.24
CA ALA A 42 23.25 12.11 -3.69
C ALA A 42 22.47 10.96 -4.36
N ALA A 43 22.76 9.70 -4.00
CA ALA A 43 22.02 8.56 -4.52
C ALA A 43 20.53 8.61 -4.14
N SER A 44 20.23 8.94 -2.88
CA SER A 44 18.87 9.11 -2.38
C SER A 44 18.12 10.21 -3.13
N LEU A 45 18.78 11.36 -3.34
CA LEU A 45 18.22 12.47 -4.12
C LEU A 45 17.91 12.06 -5.57
N ILE A 46 18.81 11.29 -6.21
CA ILE A 46 18.56 10.76 -7.56
C ILE A 46 17.33 9.85 -7.56
N VAL A 47 17.22 8.93 -6.59
CA VAL A 47 16.05 8.06 -6.46
C VAL A 47 14.78 8.87 -6.26
N MET A 48 14.80 9.90 -5.41
CA MET A 48 13.66 10.80 -5.20
C MET A 48 13.25 11.52 -6.49
N VAL A 49 14.19 12.03 -7.28
CA VAL A 49 13.89 12.70 -8.55
C VAL A 49 13.29 11.71 -9.56
N VAL A 50 13.87 10.52 -9.70
CA VAL A 50 13.38 9.48 -10.62
C VAL A 50 12.01 8.95 -10.20
N ALA A 51 11.79 8.71 -8.91
CA ALA A 51 10.48 8.32 -8.40
C ALA A 51 9.46 9.45 -8.60
N GLY A 52 9.82 10.68 -8.20
CA GLY A 52 8.97 11.85 -8.30
C GLY A 52 8.58 12.22 -9.73
N SER A 53 9.43 11.93 -10.73
CA SER A 53 9.05 12.13 -12.14
C SER A 53 7.86 11.26 -12.56
N GLY A 54 7.63 10.12 -11.89
CA GLY A 54 6.44 9.28 -12.11
C GLY A 54 5.15 10.05 -11.86
N ILE A 55 5.12 10.91 -10.84
CA ILE A 55 3.97 11.76 -10.51
C ILE A 55 3.66 12.74 -11.64
N LEU A 56 4.70 13.34 -12.24
CA LEU A 56 4.54 14.33 -13.32
C LEU A 56 4.19 13.68 -14.67
N VAL A 57 4.76 12.51 -14.96
CA VAL A 57 4.63 11.85 -16.27
C VAL A 57 3.36 11.00 -16.36
N ARG A 58 3.01 10.24 -15.31
CA ARG A 58 1.85 9.34 -15.31
C ARG A 58 0.65 9.90 -14.54
N GLY A 59 0.86 10.89 -13.67
CA GLY A 59 -0.16 11.32 -12.72
C GLY A 59 -0.32 10.33 -11.56
N LEU A 60 -1.23 10.67 -10.64
CA LEU A 60 -1.61 9.80 -9.53
C LEU A 60 -2.84 8.99 -9.93
N ASN A 61 -2.75 7.66 -9.77
CA ASN A 61 -3.90 6.78 -9.91
C ASN A 61 -4.61 6.74 -8.56
N TYR A 62 -5.84 7.24 -8.49
CA TYR A 62 -6.63 7.24 -7.26
C TYR A 62 -7.50 5.99 -7.21
N GLY A 63 -7.62 5.39 -6.03
CA GLY A 63 -8.54 4.28 -5.81
C GLY A 63 -10.00 4.71 -5.95
N ILE A 64 -10.86 3.72 -6.19
CA ILE A 64 -12.31 3.87 -6.34
C ILE A 64 -13.02 4.58 -5.18
N GLU A 65 -12.45 4.54 -3.99
CA GLU A 65 -12.95 5.25 -2.80
C GLU A 65 -12.83 6.79 -2.93
N PHE A 66 -11.97 7.26 -3.84
CA PHE A 66 -11.71 8.68 -4.10
C PHE A 66 -12.18 9.15 -5.48
N THR A 67 -12.28 8.24 -6.45
CA THR A 67 -12.79 8.54 -7.80
C THR A 67 -14.27 8.27 -7.96
N GLY A 68 -14.87 7.53 -7.03
CA GLY A 68 -16.15 6.88 -7.26
C GLY A 68 -15.97 5.56 -8.02
N GLY A 69 -17.01 4.75 -8.05
CA GLY A 69 -16.99 3.42 -8.63
C GLY A 69 -18.18 2.58 -8.20
N ARG A 70 -18.17 1.31 -8.62
CA ARG A 70 -19.23 0.35 -8.27
C ARG A 70 -18.60 -0.83 -7.55
N LEU A 71 -19.14 -1.18 -6.39
CA LEU A 71 -18.78 -2.37 -5.63
C LEU A 71 -19.93 -3.36 -5.75
N ILE A 72 -19.66 -4.50 -6.39
CA ILE A 72 -20.63 -5.56 -6.57
C ILE A 72 -20.11 -6.81 -5.87
N GLU A 73 -20.91 -7.32 -4.93
CA GLU A 73 -20.66 -8.58 -4.26
C GLU A 73 -21.53 -9.67 -4.90
N TYR A 74 -20.88 -10.75 -5.29
CA TYR A 74 -21.48 -11.88 -5.97
C TYR A 74 -21.40 -13.11 -5.08
N SER A 75 -22.51 -13.82 -4.91
CA SER A 75 -22.48 -15.20 -4.41
C SER A 75 -22.50 -16.15 -5.59
N THR A 76 -21.54 -17.06 -5.63
CA THR A 76 -21.34 -17.98 -6.75
C THR A 76 -21.55 -19.41 -6.29
N ALA A 77 -22.25 -20.22 -7.09
CA ALA A 77 -22.47 -21.64 -6.77
C ALA A 77 -21.16 -22.44 -6.68
N THR A 78 -20.15 -22.04 -7.46
CA THR A 78 -18.82 -22.66 -7.45
C THR A 78 -17.79 -21.62 -7.05
N GLN A 79 -16.87 -21.98 -6.14
CA GLN A 79 -15.80 -21.05 -5.73
C GLN A 79 -14.98 -20.60 -6.94
N VAL A 80 -15.01 -19.30 -7.21
CA VAL A 80 -14.26 -18.67 -8.28
C VAL A 80 -12.94 -18.15 -7.72
N ASP A 81 -11.85 -18.56 -8.35
CA ASP A 81 -10.51 -18.03 -8.06
C ASP A 81 -10.46 -16.52 -8.42
N PRO A 82 -10.11 -15.63 -7.46
CA PRO A 82 -10.13 -14.18 -7.68
C PRO A 82 -9.19 -13.71 -8.80
N GLU A 83 -8.03 -14.34 -8.95
CA GLU A 83 -7.09 -14.06 -10.02
C GLU A 83 -7.70 -14.40 -11.39
N ARG A 84 -8.32 -15.58 -11.52
CA ARG A 84 -8.99 -15.98 -12.76
C ARG A 84 -10.15 -15.05 -13.14
N ALA A 85 -10.92 -14.60 -12.15
CA ALA A 85 -11.99 -13.63 -12.37
C ALA A 85 -11.44 -12.26 -12.77
N ARG A 86 -10.31 -11.84 -12.20
CA ARG A 86 -9.64 -10.60 -12.59
C ARG A 86 -9.15 -10.65 -14.03
N ASP A 87 -8.54 -11.75 -14.45
CA ASP A 87 -8.06 -11.92 -15.82
C ASP A 87 -9.21 -11.91 -16.83
N ALA A 88 -10.31 -12.61 -16.54
CA ALA A 88 -11.50 -12.60 -17.39
C ALA A 88 -12.14 -11.20 -17.49
N LEU A 89 -12.18 -10.45 -16.40
CA LEU A 89 -12.67 -9.07 -16.41
C LEU A 89 -11.73 -8.13 -17.16
N ALA A 90 -10.42 -8.36 -17.10
CA ALA A 90 -9.46 -7.61 -17.91
C ALA A 90 -9.66 -7.84 -19.40
N ASP A 91 -9.86 -9.10 -19.81
CA ASP A 91 -10.17 -9.47 -21.20
C ASP A 91 -11.52 -8.91 -21.67
N ALA A 92 -12.49 -8.76 -20.75
CA ALA A 92 -13.79 -8.16 -21.01
C ALA A 92 -13.77 -6.61 -21.07
N GLY A 93 -12.60 -5.98 -20.92
CA GLY A 93 -12.43 -4.52 -21.03
C GLY A 93 -12.36 -3.78 -19.69
N PHE A 94 -12.29 -4.49 -18.56
CA PHE A 94 -12.19 -3.92 -17.21
C PHE A 94 -10.84 -4.27 -16.52
N PRO A 95 -9.69 -3.85 -17.09
CA PRO A 95 -8.35 -4.25 -16.61
C PRO A 95 -7.99 -3.70 -15.22
N ARG A 96 -8.77 -2.75 -14.71
CA ARG A 96 -8.59 -2.14 -13.39
C ARG A 96 -9.55 -2.69 -12.34
N ALA A 97 -10.37 -3.68 -12.68
CA ALA A 97 -11.26 -4.34 -11.73
C ALA A 97 -10.44 -5.01 -10.63
N VAL A 98 -10.73 -4.68 -9.38
CA VAL A 98 -10.14 -5.32 -8.21
C VAL A 98 -11.11 -6.41 -7.76
N VAL A 99 -10.66 -7.64 -7.88
CA VAL A 99 -11.42 -8.83 -7.44
C VAL A 99 -10.79 -9.39 -6.17
N GLN A 100 -11.64 -9.70 -5.19
CA GLN A 100 -11.28 -10.28 -3.90
C GLN A 100 -12.30 -11.35 -3.51
N SER A 101 -11.86 -12.41 -2.83
CA SER A 101 -12.78 -13.35 -2.20
C SER A 101 -13.36 -12.71 -0.93
N SER A 102 -14.68 -12.63 -0.87
CA SER A 102 -15.44 -12.48 0.37
C SER A 102 -15.59 -13.88 0.99
N GLY A 103 -15.93 -13.97 2.28
CA GLY A 103 -16.10 -15.27 2.97
C GLY A 103 -17.12 -16.19 2.27
N GLU A 104 -17.11 -17.48 2.62
CA GLU A 104 -18.15 -18.45 2.22
C GLU A 104 -18.36 -18.66 0.70
N GLY A 105 -17.35 -18.32 -0.12
CA GLY A 105 -17.41 -18.50 -1.58
C GLY A 105 -17.97 -17.29 -2.33
N ASP A 106 -18.19 -16.19 -1.62
CA ASP A 106 -18.57 -14.92 -2.22
C ASP A 106 -17.36 -14.21 -2.85
N LEU A 107 -17.63 -13.38 -3.84
CA LEU A 107 -16.63 -12.66 -4.62
C LEU A 107 -17.01 -11.18 -4.67
N THR A 108 -16.13 -10.33 -4.17
CA THR A 108 -16.28 -8.87 -4.32
C THR A 108 -15.54 -8.41 -5.56
N VAL A 109 -16.26 -7.75 -6.46
CA VAL A 109 -15.73 -7.09 -7.65
C VAL A 109 -15.92 -5.60 -7.51
N ARG A 110 -14.80 -4.89 -7.56
CA ARG A 110 -14.72 -3.46 -7.38
C ARG A 110 -14.21 -2.83 -8.66
N THR A 111 -15.02 -1.98 -9.27
CA THR A 111 -14.72 -1.35 -10.56
C THR A 111 -14.75 0.17 -10.43
N GLU A 112 -14.17 0.83 -11.43
CA GLU A 112 -14.44 2.25 -11.68
C GLU A 112 -15.94 2.45 -12.01
N GLU A 113 -16.35 3.69 -12.24
CA GLU A 113 -17.75 4.02 -12.54
C GLU A 113 -18.21 3.23 -13.79
N LEU A 114 -19.22 2.37 -13.61
CA LEU A 114 -19.79 1.56 -14.68
C LEU A 114 -21.17 2.09 -15.05
N THR A 115 -21.44 2.14 -16.35
CA THR A 115 -22.81 2.19 -16.85
C THR A 115 -23.55 0.90 -16.51
N ASP A 116 -24.88 0.93 -16.48
CA ASP A 116 -25.67 -0.28 -16.18
C ASP A 116 -25.43 -1.41 -17.21
N THR A 117 -25.11 -1.05 -18.45
CA THR A 117 -24.74 -2.00 -19.51
C THR A 117 -23.40 -2.66 -19.26
N GLU A 118 -22.42 -1.91 -18.74
CA GLU A 118 -21.11 -2.45 -18.38
C GLU A 118 -21.21 -3.32 -17.12
N ALA A 119 -22.01 -2.90 -16.13
CA ALA A 119 -22.28 -3.70 -14.94
C ALA A 119 -22.97 -5.04 -15.27
N ALA A 120 -23.84 -5.06 -16.28
CA ALA A 120 -24.41 -6.31 -16.80
C ALA A 120 -23.34 -7.20 -17.46
N THR A 121 -22.37 -6.61 -18.15
CA THR A 121 -21.25 -7.33 -18.78
C THR A 121 -20.31 -7.93 -17.73
N VAL A 122 -19.98 -7.18 -16.67
CA VAL A 122 -19.22 -7.69 -15.51
C VAL A 122 -19.95 -8.87 -14.88
N THR A 123 -21.25 -8.74 -14.63
CA THR A 123 -22.08 -9.80 -14.04
C THR A 123 -22.08 -11.06 -14.90
N LYS A 124 -22.22 -10.92 -16.22
CA LYS A 124 -22.18 -12.05 -17.16
C LYS A 124 -20.81 -12.74 -17.17
N THR A 125 -19.74 -11.97 -17.04
CA THR A 125 -18.37 -12.49 -17.02
C THR A 125 -18.12 -13.31 -15.76
N VAL A 126 -18.56 -12.82 -14.59
CA VAL A 126 -18.48 -13.56 -13.31
C VAL A 126 -19.36 -14.81 -13.36
N ALA A 127 -20.58 -14.71 -13.90
CA ALA A 127 -21.48 -15.86 -14.07
C ALA A 127 -20.92 -16.96 -14.98
N GLY A 128 -20.15 -16.59 -16.01
CA GLY A 128 -19.47 -17.56 -16.87
C GLY A 128 -18.41 -18.39 -16.15
N LEU A 129 -17.89 -17.92 -15.00
CA LEU A 129 -16.87 -18.60 -14.21
C LEU A 129 -17.46 -19.36 -13.02
N GLY A 130 -18.44 -18.78 -12.33
CA GLY A 130 -19.02 -19.31 -11.09
C GLY A 130 -20.30 -20.13 -11.27
N GLY A 131 -20.90 -20.12 -12.46
CA GLY A 131 -22.21 -20.74 -12.72
C GLY A 131 -23.35 -19.82 -12.27
N GLU A 132 -24.33 -20.36 -11.54
CA GLU A 132 -25.36 -19.53 -10.92
C GLU A 132 -24.70 -18.50 -10.00
N THR A 133 -24.97 -17.23 -10.30
CA THR A 133 -24.36 -16.08 -9.64
C THR A 133 -25.46 -15.12 -9.23
N GLU A 134 -25.56 -14.88 -7.93
CA GLU A 134 -26.49 -13.92 -7.35
C GLU A 134 -25.75 -12.64 -6.96
N LYS A 135 -26.35 -11.48 -7.24
CA LYS A 135 -25.84 -10.20 -6.73
C LYS A 135 -26.33 -10.01 -5.30
N VAL A 136 -25.43 -10.19 -4.34
CA VAL A 136 -25.73 -10.02 -2.92
C VAL A 136 -25.80 -8.54 -2.56
N ARG A 137 -24.89 -7.73 -3.14
CA ARG A 137 -24.77 -6.30 -2.87
C ARG A 137 -24.32 -5.57 -4.13
N ASP A 138 -24.90 -4.41 -4.37
CA ASP A 138 -24.55 -3.54 -5.50
C ASP A 138 -24.56 -2.09 -5.02
N GLU A 139 -23.37 -1.55 -4.75
CA GLU A 139 -23.19 -0.19 -4.25
C GLU A 139 -22.50 0.67 -5.29
N LEU A 140 -23.19 1.74 -5.70
CA LEU A 140 -22.62 2.79 -6.53
C LEU A 140 -22.13 3.93 -5.64
N ILE A 141 -20.82 4.14 -5.61
CA ILE A 141 -20.20 5.30 -4.99
C ILE A 141 -20.15 6.39 -6.06
N GLY A 142 -21.06 7.35 -5.96
CA GLY A 142 -21.13 8.46 -6.89
C GLY A 142 -19.89 9.38 -6.82
N PRO A 143 -19.50 10.01 -7.94
CA PRO A 143 -18.29 10.84 -8.03
C PRO A 143 -18.30 12.04 -7.07
N SER A 144 -19.48 12.57 -6.71
CA SER A 144 -19.61 13.65 -5.73
C SER A 144 -19.21 13.23 -4.32
N LEU A 145 -19.57 12.02 -3.91
CA LEU A 145 -19.23 11.47 -2.60
C LEU A 145 -17.74 11.07 -2.56
N GLY A 146 -17.22 10.51 -3.65
CA GLY A 146 -15.79 10.24 -3.81
C GLY A 146 -14.94 11.52 -3.73
N GLU A 147 -15.36 12.60 -4.38
CA GLU A 147 -14.64 13.88 -4.34
C GLU A 147 -14.64 14.51 -2.93
N GLU A 148 -15.75 14.42 -2.21
CA GLU A 148 -15.83 14.89 -0.82
C GLU A 148 -14.96 14.04 0.13
N LEU A 149 -15.04 12.71 0.02
CA LEU A 149 -14.16 11.80 0.78
C LEU A 149 -12.69 12.07 0.48
N ARG A 150 -12.32 12.24 -0.79
CA ARG A 150 -10.96 12.58 -1.22
C ARG A 150 -10.49 13.89 -0.58
N ARG A 151 -11.30 14.95 -0.65
CA ARG A 151 -10.95 16.25 -0.08
C ARG A 151 -10.75 16.15 1.43
N ASN A 152 -11.66 15.48 2.13
CA ASN A 152 -11.58 15.30 3.58
C ASN A 152 -10.37 14.45 3.98
N ALA A 153 -10.06 13.39 3.24
CA ALA A 153 -8.88 12.56 3.45
C ALA A 153 -7.57 13.35 3.26
N LEU A 154 -7.47 14.17 2.21
CA LEU A 154 -6.30 15.02 1.97
C LEU A 154 -6.12 16.08 3.07
N ILE A 155 -7.22 16.67 3.55
CA ILE A 155 -7.18 17.62 4.67
C ILE A 155 -6.74 16.91 5.95
N ALA A 156 -7.31 15.74 6.26
CA ALA A 156 -6.96 14.96 7.44
C ALA A 156 -5.49 14.52 7.42
N LEU A 157 -4.99 14.04 6.28
CA LEU A 157 -3.58 13.71 6.07
C LEU A 157 -2.69 14.93 6.30
N GLY A 158 -3.02 16.07 5.70
CA GLY A 158 -2.27 17.32 5.87
C GLY A 158 -2.22 17.79 7.32
N LEU A 159 -3.34 17.72 8.04
CA LEU A 159 -3.43 18.06 9.46
C LEU A 159 -2.62 17.08 10.33
N ALA A 160 -2.72 15.77 10.09
CA ALA A 160 -1.99 14.76 10.83
C ALA A 160 -0.48 14.89 10.63
N LEU A 161 -0.03 15.08 9.38
CA LEU A 161 1.37 15.35 9.07
C LEU A 161 1.83 16.66 9.73
N GLY A 162 1.08 17.75 9.57
CA GLY A 162 1.39 19.04 10.19
C GLY A 162 1.53 18.94 11.71
N ALA A 163 0.59 18.26 12.38
CA ALA A 163 0.64 18.02 13.81
C ALA A 163 1.85 17.19 14.23
N GLN A 164 2.18 16.13 13.47
CA GLN A 164 3.36 15.30 13.72
C GLN A 164 4.67 16.11 13.57
N LEU A 165 4.79 16.89 12.49
CA LEU A 165 5.99 17.73 12.28
C LEU A 165 6.10 18.82 13.36
N LEU A 166 4.98 19.43 13.76
CA LEU A 166 4.96 20.41 14.85
C LEU A 166 5.38 19.78 16.17
N TYR A 167 4.88 18.58 16.48
CA TYR A 167 5.30 17.81 17.65
C TYR A 167 6.81 17.54 17.62
N LEU A 168 7.35 17.04 16.50
CA LEU A 168 8.77 16.79 16.35
C LEU A 168 9.60 18.08 16.50
N ALA A 169 9.13 19.19 15.94
CA ALA A 169 9.80 20.49 16.06
C ALA A 169 9.83 21.00 17.51
N ALA A 170 8.76 20.81 18.28
CA ALA A 170 8.72 21.16 19.70
C ALA A 170 9.51 20.18 20.58
N ARG A 171 9.55 18.90 20.21
CA ARG A 171 10.13 17.81 20.99
C ARG A 171 11.64 17.66 20.81
N PHE A 172 12.16 17.98 19.63
CA PHE A 172 13.57 17.83 19.26
C PHE A 172 14.27 19.19 19.11
N ARG A 173 15.61 19.19 19.21
CA ARG A 173 16.41 20.37 18.85
C ARG A 173 16.21 20.66 17.36
N LEU A 174 16.06 21.94 17.00
CA LEU A 174 15.74 22.40 15.64
C LEU A 174 16.54 21.70 14.52
N LEU A 175 17.83 21.44 14.74
CA LEU A 175 18.70 20.73 13.78
C LEU A 175 18.27 19.27 13.53
N PHE A 176 17.89 18.53 14.57
CA PHE A 176 17.44 17.14 14.43
C PHE A 176 15.98 17.06 13.94
N GLY A 177 15.13 17.99 14.40
CA GLY A 177 13.75 18.07 13.95
C GLY A 177 13.65 18.33 12.45
N THR A 178 14.36 19.35 11.94
CA THR A 178 14.36 19.68 10.50
C THR A 178 14.95 18.57 9.63
N ALA A 179 16.02 17.90 10.08
CA ALA A 179 16.59 16.76 9.38
C ALA A 179 15.60 15.58 9.30
N ALA A 180 14.91 15.26 10.40
CA ALA A 180 13.91 14.20 10.44
C ALA A 180 12.68 14.52 9.56
N VAL A 181 12.18 15.75 9.64
CA VAL A 181 11.08 16.25 8.79
C VAL A 181 11.44 16.12 7.31
N SER A 182 12.66 16.55 6.94
CA SER A 182 13.13 16.51 5.55
C SER A 182 13.30 15.07 5.05
N ALA A 183 13.83 14.17 5.89
CA ALA A 183 13.95 12.76 5.55
C ALA A 183 12.58 12.10 5.34
N LEU A 184 11.61 12.40 6.21
CA LEU A 184 10.26 11.85 6.08
C LEU A 184 9.54 12.36 4.81
N ALA A 185 9.68 13.66 4.51
CA ALA A 185 9.13 14.24 3.29
C ALA A 185 9.72 13.58 2.04
N HIS A 186 11.03 13.33 2.04
CA HIS A 186 11.73 12.60 0.98
C HIS A 186 11.17 11.17 0.81
N ASP A 187 10.96 10.43 1.89
CA ASP A 187 10.47 9.05 1.84
C ASP A 187 9.03 8.98 1.30
N VAL A 188 8.17 9.94 1.67
CA VAL A 188 6.81 10.07 1.12
C VAL A 188 6.83 10.33 -0.38
N VAL A 189 7.70 11.22 -0.87
CA VAL A 189 7.82 11.51 -2.31
C VAL A 189 8.27 10.27 -3.08
N ILE A 190 9.23 9.51 -2.55
CA ILE A 190 9.67 8.26 -3.17
C ILE A 190 8.52 7.25 -3.21
N LEU A 191 7.82 7.03 -2.09
CA LEU A 191 6.72 6.07 -2.00
C LEU A 191 5.64 6.39 -3.04
N VAL A 192 5.14 7.64 -3.04
CA VAL A 192 4.09 8.09 -3.96
C VAL A 192 4.57 8.04 -5.41
N GLY A 193 5.81 8.45 -5.68
CA GLY A 193 6.39 8.43 -7.02
C GLY A 193 6.57 7.03 -7.60
N VAL A 194 6.98 6.06 -6.77
CA VAL A 194 7.05 4.65 -7.15
C VAL A 194 5.66 4.09 -7.45
N PHE A 195 4.64 4.42 -6.65
CA PHE A 195 3.26 4.03 -6.92
C PHE A 195 2.75 4.59 -8.25
N ALA A 196 3.04 5.86 -8.54
CA ALA A 196 2.72 6.49 -9.82
C ALA A 196 3.42 5.76 -10.99
N TRP A 197 4.69 5.39 -10.85
CA TRP A 197 5.42 4.59 -11.84
C TRP A 197 4.85 3.20 -12.05
N LEU A 198 4.36 2.56 -11.00
CA LEU A 198 3.74 1.23 -11.07
C LEU A 198 2.28 1.29 -11.56
N GLY A 199 1.69 2.49 -11.64
CA GLY A 199 0.26 2.66 -11.93
C GLY A 199 -0.65 2.08 -10.84
N LYS A 200 -0.11 1.85 -9.63
CA LYS A 200 -0.87 1.31 -8.50
C LYS A 200 -1.80 2.38 -7.94
N PRO A 201 -3.06 2.01 -7.60
CA PRO A 201 -4.00 2.96 -7.04
C PRO A 201 -3.57 3.40 -5.64
N ILE A 202 -3.81 4.67 -5.34
CA ILE A 202 -3.74 5.26 -4.00
C ILE A 202 -5.15 5.17 -3.43
N ASP A 203 -5.41 4.20 -2.56
CA ASP A 203 -6.71 3.90 -1.94
C ASP A 203 -6.69 4.20 -0.43
N GLY A 204 -7.80 3.95 0.28
CA GLY A 204 -7.86 4.13 1.73
C GLY A 204 -6.85 3.28 2.49
N VAL A 205 -6.48 2.10 1.97
CA VAL A 205 -5.45 1.22 2.56
C VAL A 205 -4.07 1.85 2.47
N PHE A 206 -3.76 2.56 1.38
CA PHE A 206 -2.52 3.31 1.27
C PHE A 206 -2.43 4.46 2.30
N LEU A 207 -3.56 5.06 2.67
CA LEU A 207 -3.61 6.17 3.62
C LEU A 207 -3.76 5.73 5.10
N ALA A 208 -4.09 4.47 5.36
CA ALA A 208 -4.31 3.91 6.70
C ALA A 208 -3.01 3.40 7.35
#